data_AF-A0A2H3DIR4-F1
#
_entry.id   AF-A0A2H3DIR4-F1
#
_cell.length_a   1.000
_cell.length_b   1.000
_cell.length_c   1.000
_cell.angle_alpha   90.00
_cell.angle_beta   90.00
_cell.angle_gamma   90.00
#
_symmetry.space_group_name_H-M   'P 1'
#
loop_
_entity.id
_entity.type
_entity.pdbx_description
1 polymer ?
#
loop_
_entity_poly.entity_id
_entity_poly.type
_entity_poly.pdbx_seq_one_letter_code
_entity_poly.pdbx_strand_id
1 'polypeptide(L)'
;LQDTGALQTANRMSIESLLNPEADHDDMEEVTDKDIFDAVMTAWKEEEAEEVCNADASSDGCIILIPSHKEALKAASTLQQYVGSMDDPFVHQLEGLLVSFGQKTHLEETCSLKDTEITMYF
;
A
#
# COMPACT_ATOMS: atom_id res chain seq x y z
N LEU A 1 -6.08 36.07 -39.96
CA LEU A 1 -6.07 34.63 -39.59
C LEU A 1 -6.39 33.81 -40.83
N GLN A 2 -5.38 33.39 -41.58
CA GLN A 2 -5.54 32.35 -42.60
C GLN A 2 -4.21 31.56 -42.65
N ASP A 3 -3.95 30.81 -41.57
CA ASP A 3 -3.00 29.71 -41.58
C ASP A 3 -3.79 28.45 -41.24
N THR A 4 -4.50 27.93 -42.23
CA THR A 4 -5.06 26.57 -42.19
C THR A 4 -4.02 25.64 -42.78
N GLY A 5 -3.41 24.83 -41.91
CA GLY A 5 -2.44 23.81 -42.27
C GLY A 5 -2.96 22.88 -43.37
N ALA A 6 -2.04 22.34 -44.16
CA ALA A 6 -2.32 21.49 -45.30
C ALA A 6 -3.18 20.27 -44.89
N LEU A 7 -4.48 20.31 -45.21
CA LEU A 7 -5.35 19.15 -45.13
C LEU A 7 -4.86 18.12 -46.16
N GLN A 8 -4.29 17.01 -45.68
CA GLN A 8 -3.98 15.87 -46.52
C GLN A 8 -5.26 15.38 -47.21
N THR A 9 -5.25 15.34 -48.53
CA THR A 9 -6.43 15.03 -49.35
C THR A 9 -6.76 13.53 -49.43
N ALA A 10 -5.90 12.68 -48.88
CA ALA A 10 -6.15 11.25 -48.77
C ALA A 10 -5.42 10.68 -47.55
N ASN A 11 -6.18 10.05 -46.65
CA ASN A 11 -5.66 9.26 -45.55
C ASN A 11 -5.12 7.95 -46.14
N ARG A 12 -3.80 7.72 -46.08
CA ARG A 12 -3.13 6.58 -46.76
C ARG A 12 -3.10 5.29 -45.95
N MET A 13 -3.64 5.29 -44.72
CA MET A 13 -3.73 4.08 -43.93
C MET A 13 -4.84 3.18 -44.47
N SER A 14 -4.53 1.89 -44.64
CA SER A 14 -5.53 0.89 -44.96
C SER A 14 -6.38 0.63 -43.71
N ILE A 15 -7.62 0.18 -43.91
CA ILE A 15 -8.47 -0.25 -42.78
C ILE A 15 -7.77 -1.38 -42.01
N GLU A 16 -7.04 -2.25 -42.71
CA GLU A 16 -6.26 -3.32 -42.08
C GLU A 16 -5.15 -2.78 -41.16
N SER A 17 -4.44 -1.69 -41.53
CA SER A 17 -3.42 -1.10 -40.65
C SER A 17 -4.00 -0.35 -39.44
N LEU A 18 -5.27 0.09 -39.54
CA LEU A 18 -6.00 0.70 -38.42
C LEU A 18 -6.59 -0.34 -37.47
N LEU A 19 -6.99 -1.50 -37.99
CA LEU A 19 -7.61 -2.56 -37.21
C LEU A 19 -6.59 -3.56 -36.63
N ASN A 20 -5.45 -3.75 -37.29
CA ASN A 20 -4.32 -4.57 -36.84
C ASN A 20 -3.01 -3.78 -37.04
N PRO A 21 -2.69 -2.83 -36.16
CA PRO A 21 -1.39 -2.15 -36.21
C PRO A 21 -0.27 -3.17 -35.98
N GLU A 22 0.73 -3.21 -36.86
CA GLU A 22 1.90 -4.10 -36.76
C GLU A 22 2.71 -3.90 -35.45
N ALA A 23 2.48 -2.79 -34.76
CA ALA A 23 3.11 -2.45 -33.49
C ALA A 23 2.45 -3.10 -32.27
N ASP A 24 1.24 -3.68 -32.40
CA ASP A 24 0.55 -4.38 -31.30
C ASP A 24 0.92 -5.87 -31.26
N HIS A 25 2.13 -6.22 -31.71
CA HIS A 25 2.76 -7.45 -31.23
C HIS A 25 3.33 -7.12 -29.84
N ASP A 26 2.41 -7.06 -28.89
CA ASP A 26 2.73 -6.94 -27.47
C ASP A 26 3.52 -8.20 -27.10
N ASP A 27 4.84 -8.05 -26.98
CA ASP A 27 5.71 -8.98 -26.25
C ASP A 27 5.37 -8.88 -24.76
N MET A 28 4.09 -9.08 -24.43
CA MET A 28 3.63 -9.29 -23.08
C MET A 28 4.16 -10.67 -22.71
N GLU A 29 5.39 -10.70 -22.19
CA GLU A 29 5.87 -11.87 -21.46
C GLU A 29 4.74 -12.31 -20.54
N GLU A 30 4.33 -13.57 -20.67
CA GLU A 30 3.21 -14.13 -19.94
C GLU A 30 3.58 -14.19 -18.46
N VAL A 31 3.44 -13.06 -17.77
CA VAL A 31 3.64 -12.94 -16.33
C VAL A 31 2.59 -13.83 -15.70
N THR A 32 3.04 -14.97 -15.20
CA THR A 32 2.14 -15.93 -14.59
C THR A 32 1.81 -15.45 -13.18
N ASP A 33 0.62 -15.74 -12.67
CA ASP A 33 0.24 -15.45 -11.27
C ASP A 33 1.28 -15.95 -10.26
N LYS A 34 2.02 -17.00 -10.63
CA LYS A 34 3.16 -17.56 -9.89
C LYS A 34 4.31 -16.55 -9.73
N ASP A 35 4.63 -15.80 -10.77
CA ASP A 35 5.72 -14.82 -10.78
C ASP A 35 5.35 -13.61 -9.92
N ILE A 36 4.08 -13.20 -9.96
CA ILE A 36 3.54 -12.18 -9.06
C ILE A 36 3.60 -12.64 -7.61
N PHE A 37 3.15 -13.86 -7.33
CA PHE A 37 3.21 -14.44 -5.99
C PHE A 37 4.66 -14.54 -5.48
N ASP A 38 5.58 -15.00 -6.31
CA ASP A 38 6.98 -15.15 -5.93
C ASP A 38 7.62 -13.78 -5.68
N ALA A 39 7.34 -12.77 -6.50
CA ALA A 39 7.83 -11.39 -6.29
C ALA A 39 7.33 -10.77 -4.98
N VAL A 40 6.05 -11.00 -4.63
CA VAL A 40 5.48 -10.51 -3.36
C VAL A 40 6.10 -11.25 -2.17
N MET A 41 6.28 -12.57 -2.28
CA MET A 41 6.89 -13.36 -1.22
C MET A 41 8.39 -13.06 -1.04
N THR A 42 9.11 -12.69 -2.11
CA THR A 42 10.51 -12.24 -1.99
C THR A 42 10.59 -10.88 -1.32
N ALA A 43 9.74 -9.92 -1.68
CA ALA A 43 9.71 -8.61 -1.05
C ALA A 43 9.42 -8.70 0.46
N TRP A 44 8.45 -9.53 0.86
CA TRP A 44 8.16 -9.77 2.28
C TRP A 44 9.31 -10.44 3.02
N LYS A 45 10.02 -11.38 2.40
CA LYS A 45 11.18 -12.05 3.02
C LYS A 45 12.37 -11.12 3.17
N GLU A 46 12.58 -10.19 2.25
CA GLU A 46 13.62 -9.17 2.36
C GLU A 46 13.30 -8.19 3.49
N GLU A 47 12.04 -7.79 3.64
CA GLU A 47 11.55 -6.97 4.76
C GLU A 47 11.70 -7.69 6.12
N GLU A 48 11.34 -8.97 6.22
CA GLU A 48 11.50 -9.77 7.45
C GLU A 48 12.97 -10.11 7.76
N ALA A 49 13.82 -10.29 6.75
CA ALA A 49 15.25 -10.58 6.95
C ALA A 49 16.02 -9.37 7.50
N GLU A 50 15.57 -8.14 7.22
CA GLU A 50 16.10 -6.93 7.86
C GLU A 50 15.60 -6.75 9.31
N GLU A 51 14.52 -7.44 9.72
CA GLU A 51 13.96 -7.32 11.08
C GLU A 51 14.71 -8.18 12.14
N VAL A 52 15.55 -9.14 11.71
CA VAL A 52 16.33 -10.01 12.62
C VAL A 52 17.72 -9.41 12.91
N CYS A 53 17.78 -8.17 13.35
CA CYS A 53 18.99 -7.65 13.97
C CYS A 53 19.10 -8.16 15.42
N ASN A 54 19.82 -9.28 15.57
CA ASN A 54 20.32 -9.76 16.85
C ASN A 54 21.02 -8.61 17.60
N ALA A 55 20.57 -8.42 18.84
CA ALA A 55 21.01 -7.36 19.74
C ALA A 55 22.44 -7.57 20.28
N ASP A 56 23.44 -7.73 19.41
CA ASP A 56 24.86 -7.57 19.80
C ASP A 56 25.78 -7.47 18.58
N ALA A 57 25.85 -6.29 17.95
CA ALA A 57 27.08 -5.81 17.30
C ALA A 57 26.93 -4.37 16.83
N SER A 58 27.77 -3.51 17.39
CA SER A 58 28.11 -2.16 16.95
C SER A 58 28.25 -2.02 15.43
N SER A 59 27.34 -1.28 14.78
CA SER A 59 27.66 -0.39 13.66
C SER A 59 26.49 0.53 13.36
N ASP A 60 26.83 1.73 12.93
CA ASP A 60 25.99 2.86 12.55
C ASP A 60 24.71 2.48 11.78
N GLY A 61 23.54 2.91 12.30
CA GLY A 61 22.28 2.91 11.56
C GLY A 61 21.32 1.74 11.80
N CYS A 62 21.00 1.40 13.06
CA CYS A 62 19.77 0.66 13.34
C CYS A 62 18.58 1.60 13.06
N ILE A 63 17.97 1.49 11.88
CA ILE A 63 16.75 2.23 11.56
C ILE A 63 15.63 1.54 12.34
N ILE A 64 15.33 2.06 13.53
CA ILE A 64 14.13 1.65 14.25
C ILE A 64 12.94 2.12 13.41
N LEU A 65 12.33 1.20 12.67
CA LEU A 65 11.10 1.47 11.93
C LEU A 65 10.00 1.78 12.94
N ILE A 66 9.38 2.96 12.80
CA ILE A 66 8.23 3.34 13.61
C ILE A 66 7.06 2.45 13.16
N PRO A 67 6.39 1.72 14.08
CA PRO A 67 5.27 0.86 13.71
C PRO A 67 4.18 1.64 12.98
N SER A 68 3.58 1.01 11.98
CA SER A 68 2.42 1.55 11.28
C SER A 68 1.20 1.65 12.21
N HIS A 69 0.25 2.54 11.88
CA HIS A 69 -1.01 2.65 12.61
C HIS A 69 -1.74 1.29 12.71
N LYS A 70 -1.69 0.48 11.65
CA LYS A 70 -2.28 -0.86 11.61
C LYS A 70 -1.63 -1.82 12.59
N GLU A 71 -0.30 -1.82 12.68
CA GLU A 71 0.44 -2.67 13.63
C GLU A 71 0.18 -2.26 15.07
N ALA A 72 0.16 -0.95 15.34
CA ALA A 72 -0.17 -0.43 16.65
C ALA A 72 -1.60 -0.82 17.09
N LEU A 73 -2.58 -0.77 16.18
CA LEU A 73 -3.95 -1.22 16.43
C LEU A 73 -4.02 -2.73 16.67
N LYS A 74 -3.28 -3.53 15.90
CA LYS A 74 -3.20 -4.99 16.10
C LYS A 74 -2.60 -5.33 17.47
N ALA A 75 -1.54 -4.63 17.88
CA ALA A 75 -0.94 -4.78 19.20
C ALA A 75 -1.94 -4.40 20.31
N ALA A 76 -2.64 -3.27 20.15
CA ALA A 76 -3.66 -2.84 21.10
C ALA A 76 -4.80 -3.88 21.26
N SER A 77 -5.28 -4.45 20.16
CA SER A 77 -6.29 -5.53 20.19
C SER A 77 -5.77 -6.78 20.88
N THR A 78 -4.50 -7.14 20.67
CA THR A 78 -3.87 -8.29 21.33
C THR A 78 -3.80 -8.07 22.85
N LEU A 79 -3.40 -6.86 23.27
CA LEU A 79 -3.36 -6.49 24.67
C LEU A 79 -4.75 -6.47 25.31
N GLN A 80 -5.76 -5.94 24.62
CA GLN A 80 -7.15 -5.99 25.10
C GLN A 80 -7.62 -7.43 25.34
N GLN A 81 -7.33 -8.35 24.42
CA GLN A 81 -7.70 -9.75 24.56
C GLN A 81 -7.01 -10.41 25.77
N TYR A 82 -5.74 -10.10 26.01
CA TYR A 82 -5.00 -10.60 27.16
C TYR A 82 -5.58 -10.06 28.48
N VAL A 83 -5.80 -8.75 28.53
CA VAL A 83 -6.25 -8.01 29.70
C VAL A 83 -7.70 -8.35 30.05
N GLY A 84 -8.58 -8.60 29.08
CA GLY A 84 -9.98 -8.98 29.32
C GLY A 84 -10.19 -10.30 30.06
N SER A 85 -9.12 -11.09 30.27
CA SER A 85 -9.16 -12.30 31.11
C SER A 85 -8.89 -12.05 32.60
N MET A 86 -8.52 -10.82 32.96
CA MET A 86 -8.10 -10.44 34.32
C MET A 86 -9.14 -9.52 34.95
N ASP A 87 -9.43 -9.74 36.23
CA ASP A 87 -10.41 -8.98 37.00
C ASP A 87 -9.66 -8.11 38.03
N ASP A 88 -8.92 -7.11 37.53
CA ASP A 88 -8.09 -6.22 38.33
C ASP A 88 -8.41 -4.74 38.00
N PRO A 89 -8.45 -3.83 39.00
CA PRO A 89 -8.76 -2.42 38.76
C PRO A 89 -7.75 -1.72 37.83
N PHE A 90 -6.47 -2.09 37.84
CA PHE A 90 -5.47 -1.55 36.92
C PHE A 90 -5.75 -2.00 35.48
N VAL A 91 -6.20 -3.24 35.30
CA VAL A 91 -6.57 -3.83 34.02
C VAL A 91 -7.74 -3.07 33.38
N HIS A 92 -8.77 -2.71 34.13
CA HIS A 92 -9.87 -1.89 33.61
C HIS A 92 -9.42 -0.49 33.16
N GLN A 93 -8.48 0.12 33.88
CA GLN A 93 -7.91 1.39 33.47
C GLN A 93 -7.12 1.26 32.17
N LEU A 94 -6.32 0.20 32.05
CA LEU A 94 -5.56 -0.11 30.84
C LEU A 94 -6.48 -0.39 29.64
N GLU A 95 -7.57 -1.14 29.85
CA GLU A 95 -8.58 -1.39 28.81
C GLU A 95 -9.17 -0.08 28.28
N GLY A 96 -9.58 0.82 29.17
CA GLY A 96 -10.07 2.15 28.78
C GLY A 96 -9.04 2.96 27.99
N LEU A 97 -7.77 2.89 28.38
CA LEU A 97 -6.68 3.53 27.65
C LEU A 97 -6.49 2.93 26.25
N LEU A 98 -6.47 1.61 26.13
CA LEU A 98 -6.33 0.91 24.83
C LEU A 98 -7.50 1.23 23.88
N VAL A 99 -8.73 1.34 24.39
CA VAL A 99 -9.89 1.76 23.59
C VAL A 99 -9.71 3.20 23.09
N SER A 100 -9.34 4.12 23.98
CA SER A 100 -9.13 5.53 23.62
C SER A 100 -7.97 5.70 22.62
N PHE A 101 -6.92 4.89 22.76
CA PHE A 101 -5.81 4.84 21.83
C PHE A 101 -6.28 4.43 20.44
N GLY A 102 -7.02 3.32 20.32
CA GLY A 102 -7.52 2.85 19.03
C GLY A 102 -8.44 3.87 18.33
N GLN A 103 -9.33 4.53 19.09
CA GLN A 103 -10.18 5.60 18.55
C GLN A 103 -9.36 6.77 18.01
N LYS A 104 -8.33 7.20 18.76
CA LYS A 104 -7.47 8.30 18.36
C LYS A 104 -6.64 7.95 17.12
N THR A 105 -6.09 6.75 17.07
CA THR A 105 -5.30 6.27 15.92
C THR A 105 -6.14 6.20 14.65
N HIS A 106 -7.38 5.70 14.73
CA HIS A 106 -8.30 5.73 13.58
C HIS A 106 -8.67 7.15 13.15
N LEU A 107 -8.91 8.05 14.11
CA LEU A 107 -9.22 9.44 13.79
C LEU A 107 -8.05 10.10 13.05
N GLU A 108 -6.82 9.91 13.54
CA GLU A 108 -5.61 10.42 12.91
C GLU A 108 -5.42 9.87 11.49
N GLU A 109 -5.66 8.57 11.29
CA GLU A 109 -5.64 7.95 9.97
C GLU A 109 -6.68 8.59 9.04
N THR A 110 -7.93 8.78 9.49
CA THR A 110 -8.97 9.44 8.67
C THR A 110 -8.66 10.90 8.37
N CYS A 111 -8.04 11.64 9.29
CA CYS A 111 -7.61 13.01 9.07
C CYS A 111 -6.39 13.12 8.14
N SER A 112 -5.60 12.05 8.01
CA SER A 112 -4.49 11.99 7.08
C SER A 112 -4.91 11.70 5.64
N LEU A 113 -6.17 11.28 5.43
CA LEU A 113 -6.71 11.04 4.09
C LEU A 113 -6.82 12.37 3.34
N LYS A 114 -6.52 12.32 2.03
CA LYS A 114 -6.74 13.47 1.15
C LYS A 114 -8.24 13.70 0.98
N ASP A 115 -8.67 14.94 1.12
CA ASP A 115 -10.01 15.35 0.72
C ASP A 115 -10.19 15.06 -0.78
N THR A 116 -11.15 14.20 -1.09
CA THR A 116 -11.52 13.88 -2.48
C THR A 116 -12.99 14.20 -2.66
N GLU A 117 -13.31 14.92 -3.74
CA GLU A 117 -14.70 15.14 -4.12
C GLU A 117 -15.20 13.93 -4.91
N ILE A 118 -16.48 13.59 -4.75
CA ILE A 118 -17.11 12.48 -5.48
C ILE A 118 -17.03 12.66 -7.00
N THR A 119 -16.95 13.91 -7.46
CA THR A 119 -16.78 14.34 -8.85
C THR A 119 -15.39 14.06 -9.41
N MET A 120 -14.38 13.73 -8.59
CA MET A 120 -13.05 13.38 -9.09
C MET A 120 -12.96 11.94 -9.63
N TYR A 121 -14.02 11.15 -9.47
CA TYR A 121 -14.08 9.74 -9.91
C TYR A 121 -15.02 9.49 -11.11
N PHE A 122 -15.63 10.54 -11.67
CA PHE A 122 -16.54 10.50 -12.83
C PHE A 122 -16.09 11.50 -13.89
#